data_AF-A0A4S1WSV8-F1
#
_entry.id   AF-A0A4S1WSV8-F1
#
_cell.length_a   1.000
_cell.length_b   1.000
_cell.length_c   1.000
_cell.angle_alpha   90.00
_cell.angle_beta   90.00
_cell.angle_gamma   90.00
#
_symmetry.space_group_name_H-M   'P 1'
#
loop_
_entity.id
_entity.type
_entity.pdbx_description
1 polymer ?
#
loop_
_entity_poly.entity_id
_entity_poly.type
_entity_poly.pdbx_seq_one_letter_code
_entity_poly.pdbx_strand_id
1 'polypeptide(L)'
;MLLLALAVTSLQIVEPIDFPALDAAIEKCERDKILPVFAVEAHRRSAAVTGFYQEQSAIAAERIATADKRRALREGGTAEGAAATDQELSLRQLALDDRQRALDEHRRLETLRQDAVDLKRQYFLTRCAGGRKPG
;
A
#
# COMPACT_ATOMS: atom_id res chain seq x y z
N MET A 1 20.44 -5.76 27.82
CA MET A 1 19.90 -6.37 26.59
C MET A 1 18.62 -5.64 26.22
N LEU A 2 18.67 -4.78 25.20
CA LEU A 2 17.53 -3.98 24.76
C LEU A 2 16.81 -4.76 23.65
N LEU A 3 15.57 -5.18 23.90
CA LEU A 3 14.74 -5.83 22.89
C LEU A 3 14.37 -4.83 21.79
N LEU A 4 14.89 -5.05 20.58
CA LEU A 4 14.37 -4.42 19.37
C LEU A 4 12.99 -5.02 19.09
N ALA A 5 11.94 -4.25 19.36
CA ALA A 5 10.60 -4.55 18.87
C ALA A 5 10.55 -4.24 17.37
N LEU A 6 10.79 -5.25 16.53
CA LEU A 6 10.42 -5.21 15.13
C LEU A 6 8.90 -5.16 15.04
N ALA A 7 8.34 -3.96 14.96
CA ALA A 7 6.98 -3.77 14.49
C ALA A 7 6.95 -4.14 13.00
N VAL A 8 6.83 -5.43 12.72
CA VAL A 8 6.40 -5.91 11.41
C VAL A 8 4.93 -5.51 11.32
N THR A 9 4.67 -4.30 10.80
CA THR A 9 3.36 -3.99 10.24
C THR A 9 3.14 -5.02 9.16
N SER A 10 2.36 -6.06 9.49
CA SER A 10 1.87 -7.01 8.53
C SER A 10 1.09 -6.16 7.53
N LEU A 11 1.69 -5.87 6.38
CA LEU A 11 0.92 -5.47 5.22
C LEU A 11 -0.10 -6.59 5.07
N GLN A 12 -1.34 -6.33 5.46
CA GLN A 12 -2.42 -7.24 5.14
C GLN A 12 -2.41 -7.31 3.63
N ILE A 13 -1.90 -8.42 3.10
CA ILE A 13 -2.00 -8.75 1.69
C ILE A 13 -3.50 -8.89 1.49
N VAL A 14 -4.14 -7.79 1.10
CA VAL A 14 -5.55 -7.78 0.77
C VAL A 14 -5.67 -8.71 -0.40
N GLU A 15 -6.41 -9.81 -0.23
CA GLU A 15 -6.58 -10.80 -1.27
C GLU A 15 -6.90 -10.10 -2.61
N PRO A 16 -6.18 -10.46 -3.68
CA PRO A 16 -6.45 -9.89 -4.99
C PRO A 16 -7.89 -10.25 -5.37
N ILE A 17 -8.62 -9.25 -5.87
CA ILE A 17 -9.97 -9.49 -6.41
C ILE A 17 -9.80 -10.35 -7.65
N ASP A 18 -10.53 -11.47 -7.70
CA ASP A 18 -10.68 -12.25 -8.93
C ASP A 18 -11.60 -11.51 -9.90
N PHE A 19 -11.01 -10.61 -10.70
CA PHE A 19 -11.74 -9.84 -11.70
C PHE A 19 -12.42 -10.73 -12.74
N PRO A 20 -11.80 -11.79 -13.28
CA PRO A 20 -12.49 -12.75 -14.15
C PRO A 20 -13.75 -13.37 -13.51
N ALA A 21 -13.69 -13.79 -12.25
CA ALA A 21 -14.87 -14.32 -11.56
C ALA A 21 -15.96 -13.26 -11.35
N LEU A 22 -15.56 -12.03 -11.00
CA LEU A 22 -16.49 -10.90 -10.90
C LEU A 22 -17.15 -10.59 -12.24
N ASP A 23 -16.40 -10.61 -13.34
CA ASP A 23 -16.94 -10.44 -14.69
C ASP A 23 -17.97 -11.52 -15.03
N ALA A 24 -17.65 -12.79 -14.78
CA ALA A 24 -18.58 -13.89 -15.02
C ALA A 24 -19.87 -13.77 -14.17
N ALA A 25 -19.75 -13.30 -12.93
CA ALA A 25 -20.90 -13.04 -12.06
C ALA A 25 -21.76 -11.89 -12.61
N ILE A 26 -21.14 -10.80 -13.08
CA ILE A 26 -21.84 -9.67 -13.70
C ILE A 26 -22.55 -10.10 -14.99
N GLU A 27 -21.91 -10.94 -15.82
CA GLU A 27 -22.53 -11.46 -17.04
C GLU A 27 -23.86 -12.18 -16.75
N LYS A 28 -23.93 -12.90 -15.63
CA LYS A 28 -25.09 -13.67 -15.16
C LYS A 28 -25.99 -12.89 -14.19
N CYS A 29 -25.65 -11.64 -13.87
CA CYS A 29 -26.32 -10.82 -12.86
C CYS A 29 -26.49 -11.53 -11.48
N GLU A 30 -25.48 -12.30 -11.06
CA GLU A 30 -25.41 -13.01 -9.77
C GLU A 30 -25.18 -12.02 -8.62
N ARG A 31 -26.25 -11.31 -8.21
CA ARG A 31 -26.19 -10.19 -7.24
C ARG A 31 -25.60 -10.61 -5.89
N ASP A 32 -25.86 -11.82 -5.43
CA ASP A 32 -25.34 -12.41 -4.20
C ASP A 32 -23.81 -12.52 -4.21
N LYS A 33 -23.19 -12.70 -5.38
CA LYS A 33 -21.73 -12.74 -5.55
C LYS A 33 -21.13 -11.35 -5.79
N ILE A 34 -21.87 -10.46 -6.46
CA ILE A 34 -21.38 -9.13 -6.87
C ILE A 34 -21.44 -8.13 -5.72
N LEU A 35 -22.58 -8.01 -5.04
CA LEU A 35 -22.82 -6.95 -4.06
C LEU A 35 -21.85 -6.96 -2.87
N PRO A 36 -21.43 -8.13 -2.33
CA PRO A 36 -20.43 -8.17 -1.26
C PRO A 36 -19.09 -7.53 -1.65
N VAL A 37 -18.66 -7.72 -2.90
CA VAL A 37 -17.42 -7.11 -3.41
C VAL A 37 -17.51 -5.59 -3.34
N PHE A 38 -18.63 -5.01 -3.76
CA PHE A 38 -18.82 -3.56 -3.73
C PHE A 38 -19.07 -2.99 -2.33
N ALA A 39 -19.69 -3.77 -1.44
CA ALA A 39 -20.03 -3.34 -0.08
C ALA A 39 -18.79 -3.07 0.79
N VAL A 40 -17.70 -3.83 0.59
CA VAL A 40 -16.48 -3.69 1.40
C VAL A 40 -15.53 -2.59 0.91
N GLU A 41 -15.78 -2.02 -0.28
CA GLU A 41 -14.84 -1.08 -0.91
C GLU A 41 -14.59 0.19 -0.11
N ALA A 42 -15.61 0.75 0.55
CA ALA A 42 -15.44 1.98 1.34
C ALA A 42 -14.45 1.76 2.50
N HIS A 43 -14.61 0.65 3.23
CA HIS A 43 -13.70 0.26 4.30
C HIS A 43 -12.29 0.01 3.76
N ARG A 44 -12.17 -0.74 2.67
CA ARG A 44 -10.87 -1.04 2.06
C ARG A 44 -10.11 0.20 1.62
N ARG A 45 -10.77 1.16 0.95
CA ARG A 45 -10.16 2.43 0.53
C ARG A 45 -9.67 3.23 1.72
N SER A 46 -10.47 3.29 2.79
CA SER A 46 -10.09 3.97 4.03
C SER A 46 -8.86 3.32 4.67
N ALA A 47 -8.83 1.98 4.76
CA ALA A 47 -7.70 1.23 5.30
C ALA A 47 -6.42 1.45 4.48
N ALA A 48 -6.53 1.42 3.13
CA ALA A 48 -5.40 1.64 2.24
C ALA A 48 -4.79 3.04 2.41
N VAL A 49 -5.61 4.09 2.38
CA VAL A 49 -5.15 5.48 2.57
C VAL A 49 -4.48 5.66 3.93
N THR A 50 -5.06 5.08 4.98
CA THR A 50 -4.49 5.12 6.33
C THR A 50 -3.12 4.44 6.38
N GLY A 51 -3.00 3.23 5.81
CA GLY A 51 -1.73 2.51 5.73
C GLY A 51 -0.66 3.26 4.93
N PHE A 52 -1.03 3.85 3.80
CA PHE A 52 -0.12 4.65 2.98
C PHE A 52 0.39 5.90 3.69
N TYR A 53 -0.46 6.54 4.48
CA TYR A 53 -0.07 7.69 5.28
C TYR A 53 0.92 7.28 6.39
N GLN A 54 0.61 6.21 7.11
CA GLN A 54 1.46 5.71 8.20
C GLN A 54 2.86 5.35 7.72
N GLU A 55 2.98 4.60 6.61
CA GLU A 55 4.29 4.24 6.06
C GLU A 55 5.05 5.46 5.55
N GLN A 56 4.37 6.40 4.87
CA GLN A 56 5.02 7.62 4.40
C GLN A 56 5.53 8.49 5.55
N SER A 57 4.76 8.58 6.64
CA SER A 57 5.15 9.29 7.85
C SER A 57 6.38 8.65 8.50
N ALA A 58 6.41 7.32 8.57
CA ALA A 58 7.56 6.57 9.09
C ALA A 58 8.83 6.78 8.24
N ILE A 59 8.72 6.68 6.91
CA ILE A 59 9.82 6.96 5.98
C ILE A 59 10.34 8.40 6.16
N ALA A 60 9.44 9.38 6.28
CA ALA A 60 9.81 10.78 6.45
C ALA A 60 10.56 11.02 7.77
N ALA A 61 10.05 10.48 8.88
CA ALA A 61 10.71 10.57 10.19
C ALA A 61 12.12 9.96 10.17
N GLU A 62 12.27 8.80 9.52
CA GLU A 62 13.54 8.10 9.43
C GLU A 62 14.55 8.81 8.50
N ARG A 63 14.08 9.43 7.42
CA ARG A 63 14.91 10.29 6.56
C ARG A 63 15.47 11.48 7.34
N ILE A 64 14.63 12.13 8.16
CA ILE A 64 15.06 13.24 9.03
C ILE A 64 16.14 12.75 10.00
N ALA A 65 15.87 11.66 10.73
CA ALA A 65 16.84 11.10 11.68
C ALA A 65 18.17 10.69 11.03
N THR A 66 18.13 10.16 9.79
CA THR A 66 19.33 9.81 9.03
C THR A 66 20.11 11.06 8.61
N ALA A 67 19.41 12.12 8.18
CA ALA A 67 20.03 13.39 7.81
C ALA A 67 20.69 14.09 9.02
N ASP A 68 20.04 14.04 10.20
CA ASP A 68 20.58 14.61 11.43
C ASP A 68 21.85 13.89 11.88
N LYS A 69 21.87 12.55 11.81
CA LYS A 69 23.10 11.77 12.08
C LYS A 69 24.24 12.14 11.15
N ARG A 70 23.97 12.25 9.84
CA ARG A 70 24.97 12.69 8.86
C ARG A 70 25.48 14.09 9.16
N ARG A 71 24.63 15.00 9.63
CA ARG A 71 25.01 16.35 10.04
C ARG A 71 25.94 16.32 11.26
N ALA A 72 25.57 15.58 12.29
CA ALA A 72 26.38 15.43 13.50
C ALA A 72 27.78 14.88 13.19
N LEU A 73 27.90 13.90 12.29
CA LEU A 73 29.19 13.36 11.86
C LEU A 73 30.07 14.40 11.14
N ARG A 74 29.46 15.26 10.30
CA ARG A 74 30.21 16.34 9.62
C ARG A 74 30.70 17.42 10.58
N GLU A 75 29.91 17.72 11.60
CA GLU A 75 30.18 18.82 12.55
C GLU A 75 31.07 18.37 13.73
N GLY A 76 31.07 17.08 14.08
CA GLY A 76 31.70 16.54 15.29
C GLY A 76 33.19 16.20 15.22
N GLY A 77 33.82 16.25 14.05
CA GLY A 77 35.24 15.92 13.87
C GLY A 77 35.53 14.42 13.96
N THR A 78 36.25 13.90 12.95
CA THR A 78 36.50 12.47 12.72
C THR A 78 37.22 11.78 13.89
N ALA A 79 36.51 10.87 14.58
CA ALA A 79 37.12 9.80 15.36
C ALA A 79 37.12 8.50 14.54
N GLU A 80 38.06 7.59 14.84
CA GLU A 80 38.12 6.23 14.29
C GLU A 80 36.72 5.58 14.24
N GLY A 81 36.37 5.00 13.08
CA GLY A 81 35.05 4.41 12.84
C GLY A 81 34.11 5.23 11.93
N ALA A 82 34.48 6.47 11.57
CA ALA A 82 33.67 7.34 10.69
C ALA A 82 33.28 6.69 9.34
N ALA A 83 34.18 5.92 8.71
CA ALA A 83 33.90 5.22 7.46
C ALA A 83 32.88 4.07 7.62
N ALA A 84 32.93 3.35 8.74
CA ALA A 84 31.94 2.31 9.04
C ALA A 84 30.56 2.93 9.30
N THR A 85 30.50 4.06 10.00
CA THR A 85 29.24 4.80 10.21
C THR A 85 28.68 5.41 8.92
N ASP A 86 29.52 5.85 7.99
CA ASP A 86 29.07 6.36 6.69
C ASP A 86 28.52 5.24 5.81
N GLN A 87 29.14 4.06 5.82
CA GLN A 87 28.61 2.89 5.12
C GLN A 87 27.25 2.47 5.67
N GLU A 88 27.10 2.42 6.99
CA GLU A 88 25.81 2.13 7.65
C GLU A 88 24.73 3.14 7.28
N LEU A 89 25.04 4.44 7.28
CA LEU A 89 24.12 5.50 6.89
C LEU A 89 23.79 5.48 5.39
N SER A 90 24.69 4.96 4.55
CA SER A 90 24.43 4.73 3.13
C SER A 90 23.46 3.56 2.92
N LEU A 91 23.71 2.42 3.58
CA LEU A 91 22.81 1.26 3.55
C LEU A 91 21.42 1.61 4.07
N ARG A 92 21.33 2.43 5.12
CA ARG A 92 20.05 2.91 5.65
C ARG A 92 19.28 3.76 4.64
N GLN A 93 19.97 4.62 3.89
CA GLN A 93 19.35 5.41 2.83
C GLN A 93 18.83 4.53 1.70
N LEU A 94 19.59 3.53 1.28
CA LEU A 94 19.15 2.57 0.26
C LEU A 94 17.87 1.83 0.71
N ALA A 95 17.84 1.36 1.96
CA ALA A 95 16.65 0.71 2.51
C ALA A 95 15.42 1.64 2.58
N LEU A 96 15.61 2.94 2.86
CA LEU A 96 14.54 3.93 2.80
C LEU A 96 14.01 4.14 1.38
N ASP A 97 14.91 4.13 0.39
CA ASP A 97 14.54 4.30 -1.01
C ASP A 97 13.83 3.06 -1.56
N ASP A 98 14.23 1.86 -1.15
CA ASP A 98 13.52 0.61 -1.42
C ASP A 98 12.09 0.64 -0.84
N ARG A 99 11.94 1.06 0.41
CA ARG A 99 10.62 1.21 1.05
C ARG A 99 9.74 2.24 0.35
N GLN A 100 10.30 3.38 -0.06
CA GLN A 100 9.56 4.39 -0.81
C GLN A 100 9.07 3.83 -2.14
N ARG A 101 9.93 3.14 -2.90
CA ARG A 101 9.55 2.50 -4.17
C ARG A 101 8.45 1.46 -3.98
N ALA A 102 8.56 0.63 -2.95
CA ALA A 102 7.54 -0.35 -2.62
C ALA A 102 6.20 0.32 -2.28
N LEU A 103 6.20 1.39 -1.48
CA LEU A 103 5.00 2.16 -1.15
C LEU A 103 4.35 2.77 -2.40
N ASP A 104 5.14 3.32 -3.32
CA ASP A 104 4.65 3.94 -4.54
C ASP A 104 4.05 2.90 -5.50
N GLU A 105 4.67 1.73 -5.62
CA GLU A 105 4.10 0.60 -6.37
C GLU A 105 2.79 0.12 -5.77
N HIS A 106 2.71 -0.01 -4.43
CA HIS A 106 1.48 -0.39 -3.73
C HIS A 106 0.35 0.62 -3.96
N ARG A 107 0.65 1.93 -3.91
CA ARG A 107 -0.31 2.98 -4.23
C ARG A 107 -0.81 2.85 -5.66
N ARG A 108 0.09 2.61 -6.61
CA ARG A 108 -0.26 2.43 -8.03
C ARG A 108 -1.18 1.23 -8.24
N LEU A 109 -0.85 0.08 -7.66
CA LEU A 109 -1.66 -1.14 -7.76
C LEU A 109 -3.05 -0.94 -7.14
N GLU A 110 -3.12 -0.28 -5.99
CA GLU A 110 -4.42 0.00 -5.34
C GLU A 110 -5.27 0.98 -6.15
N THR A 111 -4.69 2.00 -6.79
CA THR A 111 -5.41 2.89 -7.73
C THR A 111 -5.97 2.10 -8.90
N LEU A 112 -5.14 1.30 -9.58
CA LEU A 112 -5.57 0.47 -10.72
C LEU A 112 -6.72 -0.46 -10.34
N ARG A 113 -6.67 -1.03 -9.13
CA ARG A 113 -7.72 -1.89 -8.62
C ARG A 113 -9.01 -1.12 -8.34
N GLN A 114 -8.93 0.07 -7.72
CA GLN A 114 -10.10 0.92 -7.48
C GLN A 114 -10.78 1.28 -8.80
N ASP A 115 -10.00 1.69 -9.81
CA ASP A 115 -10.49 2.00 -11.14
C ASP A 115 -11.19 0.80 -11.78
N ALA A 116 -10.58 -0.39 -11.68
CA ALA A 116 -11.18 -1.63 -12.18
C ALA A 116 -12.51 -1.93 -11.48
N VAL A 117 -12.58 -1.85 -10.15
CA VAL A 117 -13.82 -2.10 -9.40
C VAL A 117 -14.90 -1.06 -9.73
N ASP A 118 -14.54 0.21 -9.88
CA ASP A 118 -15.48 1.27 -10.24
C ASP A 118 -16.04 1.06 -11.65
N LEU A 119 -15.20 0.65 -12.60
CA LEU A 119 -15.65 0.26 -13.94
C LEU A 119 -16.59 -0.97 -13.88
N LYS A 120 -16.28 -1.99 -13.08
CA LYS A 120 -17.16 -3.16 -12.91
C LYS A 120 -18.48 -2.80 -12.26
N ARG A 121 -18.48 -1.87 -11.29
CA ARG A 121 -19.71 -1.35 -10.68
C ARG A 121 -20.58 -0.66 -11.72
N GLN A 122 -20.00 0.19 -12.56
CA GLN A 122 -20.73 0.84 -13.66
C GLN A 122 -21.27 -0.20 -14.67
N TYR A 123 -20.47 -1.21 -15.00
CA TYR A 123 -20.89 -2.28 -15.90
C TYR A 123 -22.07 -3.08 -15.32
N PHE A 124 -21.99 -3.46 -14.05
CA PHE A 124 -23.08 -4.12 -13.32
C PHE A 124 -24.36 -3.28 -13.33
N LEU A 125 -24.27 -1.99 -13.01
CA LEU A 125 -25.43 -1.11 -13.01
C LEU A 125 -26.05 -1.00 -14.40
N THR A 126 -25.23 -0.85 -15.45
CA THR A 126 -25.75 -0.78 -16.83
C THR A 126 -26.40 -2.09 -17.28
N ARG A 127 -25.77 -3.23 -16.98
CA ARG A 127 -26.22 -4.54 -17.45
C ARG A 127 -27.39 -5.11 -16.66
N CYS A 128 -27.39 -4.94 -15.34
CA CYS A 128 -28.29 -5.65 -14.43
C CYS A 128 -29.35 -4.75 -13.78
N ALA A 129 -29.37 -3.42 -14.03
CA ALA A 129 -30.43 -2.54 -13.53
C ALA A 129 -31.77 -2.70 -14.26
N GLY A 130 -31.78 -3.23 -15.48
CA GLY A 130 -33.01 -3.62 -16.16
C GLY A 130 -33.46 -5.00 -15.67
N GLY A 131 -34.53 -5.08 -14.88
CA GLY A 131 -35.10 -6.32 -14.32
C GLY A 131 -35.62 -7.34 -15.34
N ARG A 132 -34.82 -7.72 -16.34
CA ARG A 132 -35.08 -8.89 -17.17
C ARG A 132 -34.79 -10.12 -16.31
N LYS A 133 -35.84 -10.67 -15.70
CA LYS A 133 -35.83 -12.08 -15.27
C LYS A 133 -35.42 -12.90 -16.50
N PRO A 134 -34.45 -13.82 -16.41
CA PRO A 134 -34.35 -14.86 -17.41
C PRO A 134 -35.67 -15.64 -17.33
N GLY A 135 -36.45 -15.57 -18.42
CA GLY A 135 -37.56 -16.47 -18.64
C GLY A 135 -37.04 -17.84 -19.05
#